data_AF-A0A8J4SEE3-F1
#
_entry.id   AF-A0A8J4SEE3-F1
#
_cell.length_a   1.000
_cell.length_b   1.000
_cell.length_c   1.000
_cell.angle_alpha   90.00
_cell.angle_beta   90.00
_cell.angle_gamma   90.00
#
_symmetry.space_group_name_H-M   'P 1'
#
loop_
_entity.id
_entity.type
_entity.pdbx_description
1 polymer ?
#
loop_
_entity_poly.entity_id
_entity_poly.type
_entity_poly.pdbx_seq_one_letter_code
_entity_poly.pdbx_strand_id
1 'polypeptide(L)'
;MYRKTLLTVAGNKAVENLSIKYGKKLAGKFIAGNTLEEALEEIRVLNNKGIMATLDHLGEGITHLKEAALYRDEYVRLVEGIARQGADSNVSLKPTQMGLALDPEEGYRNIRAVATQAKLNNLFVRIDMEDSPFTQATLDINILALPTIEE
;
A
#
# COMPACT_ATOMS: atom_id res chain seq x y z
N MET A 1 -18.41 -21.96 5.06
CA MET A 1 -19.22 -21.57 6.25
C MET A 1 -18.54 -20.46 7.05
N TYR A 2 -17.30 -20.66 7.51
CA TYR A 2 -16.51 -19.69 8.30
C TYR A 2 -16.41 -18.26 7.73
N ARG A 3 -15.96 -18.09 6.47
CA ARG A 3 -15.83 -16.77 5.81
C ARG A 3 -17.14 -15.99 5.83
N LYS A 4 -18.25 -16.63 5.44
CA LYS A 4 -19.56 -15.99 5.39
C LYS A 4 -20.01 -15.53 6.77
N THR A 5 -19.87 -16.40 7.78
CA THR A 5 -20.20 -16.07 9.17
C THR A 5 -19.38 -14.90 9.69
N LEU A 6 -18.06 -14.89 9.47
CA LEU A 6 -17.20 -13.79 9.87
C LEU A 6 -17.59 -12.47 9.19
N LEU A 7 -17.80 -12.47 7.88
CA LEU A 7 -18.18 -11.26 7.14
C LEU A 7 -19.54 -10.72 7.60
N THR A 8 -20.51 -11.61 7.86
CA THR A 8 -21.82 -11.20 8.38
C THR A 8 -21.71 -10.58 9.78
N VAL A 9 -20.86 -11.13 10.66
CA VAL A 9 -20.63 -10.59 12.00
C VAL A 9 -19.87 -9.26 11.93
N ALA A 10 -18.84 -9.15 11.10
CA ALA A 10 -18.04 -7.95 10.93
C ALA A 10 -18.84 -6.77 10.35
N GLY A 11 -19.79 -7.04 9.45
CA GLY A 11 -20.68 -6.02 8.87
C GLY A 11 -21.81 -5.53 9.79
N ASN A 12 -21.90 -6.03 11.03
CA ASN A 12 -22.91 -5.57 11.99
C ASN A 12 -22.42 -4.30 12.71
N LYS A 13 -23.17 -3.19 12.57
CA LYS A 13 -22.83 -1.89 13.19
C LYS A 13 -22.56 -1.95 14.70
N ALA A 14 -23.24 -2.82 15.45
CA ALA A 14 -22.99 -2.97 16.88
C ALA A 14 -21.62 -3.61 17.15
N VAL A 15 -21.25 -4.61 16.34
CA VAL A 15 -19.94 -5.28 16.41
C VAL A 15 -18.84 -4.35 15.93
N GLU A 16 -19.06 -3.61 14.85
CA GLU A 16 -18.13 -2.59 14.35
C GLU A 16 -17.84 -1.52 15.42
N ASN A 17 -18.88 -0.94 16.03
CA ASN A 17 -18.74 0.05 17.09
C ASN A 17 -18.01 -0.51 18.33
N LEU A 18 -18.28 -1.77 18.69
CA LEU A 18 -17.59 -2.45 19.79
C LEU A 18 -16.11 -2.67 19.45
N SER A 19 -15.81 -3.09 18.22
CA SER A 19 -14.46 -3.28 17.70
C SER A 19 -13.67 -1.96 17.63
N ILE A 20 -14.28 -0.85 17.22
CA ILE A 20 -13.61 0.46 17.23
C ILE A 20 -13.31 0.89 18.68
N LYS A 21 -14.23 0.65 19.61
CA LYS A 21 -14.09 1.07 21.02
C LYS A 21 -13.07 0.24 21.80
N TYR A 22 -13.02 -1.07 21.59
CA TYR A 22 -12.19 -1.99 22.40
C TYR A 22 -11.08 -2.71 21.61
N GLY A 23 -11.18 -2.72 20.28
CA GLY A 23 -10.29 -3.46 19.39
C GLY A 23 -9.00 -2.72 19.02
N LYS A 24 -8.85 -1.43 19.31
CA LYS A 24 -7.61 -0.66 18.98
C LYS A 24 -6.33 -1.34 19.46
N LYS A 25 -6.31 -1.90 20.67
CA LYS A 25 -5.13 -2.62 21.21
C LYS A 25 -4.84 -3.93 20.48
N LEU A 26 -5.86 -4.59 19.94
CA LEU A 26 -5.70 -5.79 19.12
C LEU A 26 -5.27 -5.44 17.69
N ALA A 27 -5.89 -4.40 17.11
CA ALA A 27 -5.57 -3.88 15.78
C ALA A 27 -4.15 -3.32 15.70
N GLY A 28 -3.66 -2.63 16.74
CA GLY A 28 -2.29 -2.10 16.79
C GLY A 28 -1.18 -3.17 16.73
N LYS A 29 -1.51 -4.45 16.86
CA LYS A 29 -0.56 -5.55 16.57
C LYS A 29 -0.32 -5.76 15.07
N PHE A 30 -1.22 -5.25 14.23
CA PHE A 30 -1.25 -5.48 12.79
C PHE A 30 -1.22 -4.17 11.98
N ILE A 31 -1.56 -3.03 12.60
CA ILE A 31 -1.63 -1.72 11.96
C ILE A 31 -0.67 -0.78 12.70
N ALA A 32 0.29 -0.22 11.97
CA ALA A 32 1.34 0.63 12.52
C ALA A 32 0.84 2.03 12.97
N GLY A 33 -0.30 2.48 12.45
CA GLY A 33 -0.88 3.77 12.78
C GLY A 33 -1.94 4.20 11.77
N ASN A 34 -2.54 5.37 12.00
CA ASN A 34 -3.46 6.04 11.08
C ASN A 34 -2.80 7.23 10.38
N THR A 35 -1.57 7.57 10.76
CA THR A 35 -0.78 8.63 10.13
C THR A 35 0.59 8.10 9.72
N LEU A 36 1.21 8.80 8.77
CA LEU A 36 2.58 8.53 8.35
C LEU A 36 3.56 8.64 9.53
N GLU A 37 3.36 9.62 10.41
CA GLU A 37 4.21 9.85 11.57
C GLU A 37 4.16 8.70 12.58
N GLU A 38 2.95 8.18 12.85
CA GLU A 38 2.78 6.99 13.71
C GLU A 38 3.47 5.77 13.09
N ALA A 39 3.27 5.55 11.79
CA ALA A 39 3.86 4.41 11.10
C ALA A 39 5.40 4.48 11.04
N LEU A 40 5.97 5.67 10.84
CA LEU A 40 7.43 5.88 10.85
C LEU A 40 8.04 5.63 12.23
N GLU A 41 7.34 5.95 13.31
CA GLU A 41 7.81 5.65 14.66
C GLU A 41 7.87 4.13 14.91
N GLU A 42 6.86 3.37 14.48
CA GLU A 42 6.88 1.90 14.56
C GLU A 42 7.99 1.30 13.67
N ILE A 43 8.20 1.84 12.47
CA ILE A 43 9.32 1.44 11.61
C ILE A 43 10.66 1.67 12.33
N ARG A 44 10.84 2.81 12.99
CA ARG A 44 12.07 3.11 13.75
C ARG A 44 12.31 2.10 14.87
N VAL A 45 11.25 1.67 15.56
CA VAL A 45 11.34 0.61 16.58
C VAL A 45 11.82 -0.72 15.98
N LEU A 46 11.39 -1.06 14.76
CA LEU A 46 11.85 -2.24 14.02
C LEU A 46 13.29 -2.08 13.51
N ASN A 47 13.63 -0.92 12.95
CA ASN A 47 14.96 -0.62 12.44
C ASN A 47 16.02 -0.65 13.56
N ASN A 48 15.69 -0.17 14.77
CA ASN A 48 16.56 -0.28 15.95
C ASN A 48 16.85 -1.74 16.36
N LYS A 49 16.07 -2.70 15.87
CA LYS A 49 16.27 -4.14 16.05
C LYS A 49 16.94 -4.80 14.83
N GLY A 50 17.37 -4.02 13.85
CA GLY A 50 17.95 -4.50 12.59
C GLY A 50 16.92 -5.12 11.64
N ILE A 51 15.64 -4.75 11.77
CA ILE A 51 14.56 -5.26 10.92
C ILE A 51 14.13 -4.15 9.97
N MET A 52 14.32 -4.36 8.66
CA MET A 52 13.73 -3.53 7.60
C MET A 52 12.22 -3.74 7.56
N ALA A 53 11.47 -2.66 7.33
CA ALA A 53 10.01 -2.72 7.18
C ALA A 53 9.57 -2.54 5.72
N THR A 54 8.34 -2.97 5.41
CA THR A 54 7.61 -2.47 4.24
C THR A 54 6.33 -1.81 4.72
N LEU A 55 6.10 -0.59 4.28
CA LEU A 55 4.86 0.13 4.54
C LEU A 55 3.80 -0.21 3.45
N ASP A 56 2.62 -0.62 3.88
CA ASP A 56 1.44 -0.86 3.03
C ASP A 56 0.34 0.12 3.46
N HIS A 57 -0.10 0.97 2.52
CA HIS A 57 -1.18 1.92 2.80
C HIS A 57 -2.52 1.19 2.66
N LEU A 58 -3.15 0.90 3.81
CA LEU A 58 -4.42 0.19 3.85
C LEU A 58 -5.53 1.04 3.23
N GLY A 59 -6.31 0.41 2.36
CA GLY A 59 -7.43 1.05 1.68
C GLY A 59 -8.35 0.02 1.04
N GLU A 60 -9.61 0.38 0.85
CA GLU A 60 -10.54 -0.44 0.08
C GLU A 60 -10.29 -0.31 -1.43
N GLY A 61 -10.85 -1.25 -2.20
CA GLY A 61 -10.80 -1.16 -3.67
C GLY A 61 -11.50 0.11 -4.14
N ILE A 62 -10.89 0.82 -5.09
CA ILE A 62 -11.45 2.06 -5.64
C ILE A 62 -12.67 1.77 -6.52
N THR A 63 -13.58 2.74 -6.61
CA THR A 63 -14.73 2.68 -7.53
C THR A 63 -14.70 3.77 -8.59
N HIS A 64 -13.90 4.82 -8.38
CA HIS A 64 -13.70 5.92 -9.33
C HIS A 64 -12.21 6.20 -9.54
N LEU A 65 -11.80 6.52 -10.77
CA LEU A 65 -10.40 6.83 -11.10
C LEU A 65 -9.82 8.02 -10.31
N LYS A 66 -10.66 8.97 -9.88
CA LYS A 66 -10.20 10.08 -9.02
C LYS A 66 -9.61 9.60 -7.69
N GLU A 67 -10.06 8.44 -7.18
CA GLU A 67 -9.56 7.86 -5.93
C GLU A 67 -8.14 7.30 -6.13
N ALA A 68 -7.83 6.78 -7.33
CA ALA A 68 -6.49 6.30 -7.67
C ALA A 68 -5.44 7.41 -7.59
N ALA A 69 -5.78 8.63 -8.04
CA ALA A 69 -4.89 9.78 -7.94
C ALA A 69 -4.60 10.16 -6.47
N LEU A 70 -5.60 10.02 -5.58
CA LEU A 70 -5.39 10.25 -4.15
C LEU A 70 -4.45 9.20 -3.55
N TYR A 71 -4.62 7.92 -3.88
CA TYR A 71 -3.69 6.88 -3.46
C TYR A 71 -2.28 7.15 -4.00
N ARG A 72 -2.12 7.49 -5.28
CA ARG A 72 -0.81 7.90 -5.84
C ARG A 72 -0.16 8.97 -4.98
N ASP A 73 -0.87 10.05 -4.68
CA ASP A 73 -0.33 11.19 -3.95
C ASP A 73 0.06 10.81 -2.52
N GLU A 74 -0.73 9.97 -1.85
CA GLU A 74 -0.36 9.42 -0.55
C GLU A 74 0.89 8.56 -0.64
N TYR A 75 1.00 7.63 -1.61
CA TYR A 75 2.21 6.83 -1.78
C TYR A 75 3.47 7.67 -2.07
N VAL A 76 3.35 8.77 -2.84
CA VAL A 76 4.44 9.73 -3.01
C VAL A 76 4.84 10.34 -1.66
N ARG A 77 3.86 10.79 -0.86
CA ARG A 77 4.11 11.32 0.48
C ARG A 77 4.76 10.29 1.42
N LEU A 78 4.38 9.02 1.34
CA LEU A 78 4.99 7.93 2.11
C LEU A 78 6.47 7.75 1.74
N VAL A 79 6.76 7.70 0.44
CA VAL A 79 8.12 7.59 -0.10
C VAL A 79 9.00 8.75 0.37
N GLU A 80 8.53 9.99 0.22
CA GLU A 80 9.23 11.18 0.69
C GLU A 80 9.42 11.17 2.22
N GLY A 81 8.41 10.71 2.95
CA GLY A 81 8.45 10.58 4.40
C GLY A 81 9.53 9.61 4.90
N ILE A 82 9.59 8.42 4.29
CA ILE A 82 10.61 7.39 4.57
C ILE A 82 11.99 7.96 4.30
N ALA A 83 12.20 8.56 3.12
CA ALA A 83 13.47 9.11 2.71
C ALA A 83 13.94 10.25 3.64
N ARG A 84 13.06 11.19 3.94
CA ARG A 84 13.34 12.34 4.82
C ARG A 84 13.74 11.91 6.23
N GLN A 85 13.15 10.85 6.76
CA GLN A 85 13.48 10.34 8.09
C GLN A 85 14.64 9.33 8.08
N GLY A 86 15.16 8.96 6.91
CA GLY A 86 16.20 7.94 6.77
C GLY A 86 15.77 6.57 7.33
N ALA A 87 14.47 6.26 7.25
CA ALA A 87 13.93 5.01 7.76
C ALA A 87 14.33 3.86 6.81
N ASP A 88 14.78 2.73 7.37
CA ASP A 88 15.08 1.51 6.62
C ASP A 88 13.76 0.79 6.28
N SER A 89 13.15 1.26 5.20
CA SER A 89 11.82 0.84 4.77
C SER A 89 11.64 1.01 3.26
N ASN A 90 10.63 0.34 2.73
CA ASN A 90 10.13 0.49 1.36
C ASN A 90 8.59 0.50 1.37
N VAL A 91 7.95 0.59 0.20
CA VAL A 91 6.49 0.58 0.09
C VAL A 91 5.99 -0.61 -0.74
N SER A 92 4.82 -1.15 -0.37
CA SER A 92 4.03 -2.10 -1.16
C SER A 92 2.79 -1.40 -1.67
N LEU A 93 2.50 -1.48 -2.97
CA LEU A 93 1.25 -0.98 -3.54
C LEU A 93 0.47 -2.08 -4.24
N LYS A 94 -0.85 -1.90 -4.31
CA LYS A 94 -1.76 -2.78 -5.05
C LYS A 94 -2.17 -2.11 -6.36
N PRO A 95 -1.89 -2.72 -7.52
CA PRO A 95 -2.29 -2.15 -8.81
C PRO A 95 -3.76 -1.75 -8.93
N THR A 96 -4.70 -2.50 -8.35
CA THR A 96 -6.13 -2.17 -8.43
C THR A 96 -6.47 -0.87 -7.70
N GLN A 97 -5.83 -0.58 -6.55
CA GLN A 97 -5.96 0.71 -5.86
C GLN A 97 -5.39 1.87 -6.70
N MET A 98 -4.44 1.58 -7.60
CA MET A 98 -3.82 2.56 -8.48
C MET A 98 -4.63 2.83 -9.75
N GLY A 99 -5.71 2.10 -10.00
CA GLY A 99 -6.54 2.26 -11.20
C GLY A 99 -6.62 1.03 -12.09
N LEU A 100 -5.78 0.00 -11.89
CA LEU A 100 -5.60 -1.09 -12.86
C LEU A 100 -6.92 -1.79 -13.23
N ALA A 101 -7.84 -1.95 -12.27
CA ALA A 101 -9.12 -2.61 -12.50
C ALA A 101 -10.14 -1.76 -13.29
N LEU A 102 -9.98 -0.43 -13.29
CA LEU A 102 -10.91 0.51 -13.93
C LEU A 102 -10.36 1.01 -15.27
N ASP A 103 -9.08 1.38 -15.29
CA ASP A 103 -8.34 1.85 -16.46
C ASP A 103 -6.87 1.45 -16.30
N PRO A 104 -6.41 0.42 -17.05
CA PRO A 104 -5.03 -0.06 -16.95
C PRO A 104 -3.97 0.99 -17.28
N GLU A 105 -4.23 1.93 -18.20
CA GLU A 105 -3.26 2.96 -18.54
C GLU A 105 -3.13 3.98 -17.43
N GLU A 106 -4.25 4.39 -16.82
CA GLU A 106 -4.24 5.26 -15.64
C GLU A 106 -3.57 4.56 -14.44
N GLY A 107 -3.88 3.27 -14.25
CA GLY A 107 -3.18 2.39 -13.33
C GLY A 107 -1.67 2.46 -13.47
N TYR A 108 -1.18 2.25 -14.69
CA TYR A 108 0.24 2.31 -15.01
C TYR A 108 0.83 3.70 -14.75
N ARG A 109 0.14 4.79 -15.16
CA ARG A 109 0.62 6.17 -14.92
C ARG A 109 0.80 6.47 -13.43
N ASN A 110 -0.15 6.06 -12.59
CA ASN A 110 -0.08 6.25 -11.15
C ASN A 110 1.06 5.45 -10.52
N ILE A 111 1.20 4.17 -10.87
CA ILE A 111 2.31 3.33 -10.39
C ILE A 111 3.66 3.92 -10.81
N ARG A 112 3.79 4.35 -12.07
CA ARG A 112 5.01 4.95 -12.60
C ARG A 112 5.40 6.22 -11.87
N ALA A 113 4.44 7.05 -11.49
CA ALA A 113 4.69 8.26 -10.71
C ALA A 113 5.30 7.92 -9.34
N VAL A 114 4.71 6.96 -8.62
CA VAL A 114 5.25 6.49 -7.32
C VAL A 114 6.64 5.88 -7.47
N ALA A 115 6.83 4.99 -8.46
CA ALA A 115 8.12 4.35 -8.72
C ALA A 115 9.21 5.36 -9.10
N THR A 116 8.87 6.40 -9.85
CA THR A 116 9.79 7.49 -10.20
C THR A 116 10.23 8.25 -8.96
N GLN A 117 9.30 8.60 -8.06
CA GLN A 117 9.62 9.26 -6.79
C GLN A 117 10.47 8.37 -5.88
N ALA A 118 10.17 7.08 -5.81
CA ALA A 118 10.98 6.14 -5.05
C ALA A 118 12.41 6.03 -5.58
N LYS A 119 12.58 5.96 -6.91
CA LYS A 119 13.89 5.96 -7.56
C LYS A 119 14.72 7.21 -7.22
N LEU A 120 14.11 8.39 -7.23
CA LEU A 120 14.78 9.65 -6.85
C LEU A 120 15.28 9.63 -5.40
N ASN A 121 14.62 8.88 -4.53
CA ASN A 121 14.95 8.74 -3.11
C ASN A 121 15.74 7.46 -2.78
N ASN A 122 16.18 6.71 -3.79
CA ASN A 122 16.85 5.40 -3.62
C ASN A 122 16.02 4.39 -2.78
N LEU A 123 14.71 4.40 -2.98
CA LEU A 123 13.75 3.50 -2.33
C LEU A 123 13.18 2.48 -3.32
N PHE A 124 12.78 1.34 -2.79
CA PHE A 124 12.12 0.27 -3.54
C PHE A 124 10.60 0.40 -3.47
N VAL A 125 9.92 0.03 -4.55
CA VAL A 125 8.46 -0.13 -4.61
C VAL A 125 8.17 -1.57 -4.97
N ARG A 126 7.46 -2.27 -4.08
CA ARG A 126 6.90 -3.59 -4.37
C ARG A 126 5.52 -3.42 -5.01
N ILE A 127 5.30 -4.09 -6.12
CA ILE A 127 3.99 -4.21 -6.75
C ILE A 127 3.39 -5.55 -6.28
N ASP A 128 2.31 -5.49 -5.51
CA ASP A 128 1.64 -6.68 -4.99
C ASP A 128 0.95 -7.44 -6.13
N MET A 129 1.07 -8.77 -6.12
CA MET A 129 0.29 -9.63 -6.99
C MET A 129 -1.10 -9.84 -6.37
N GLU A 130 -2.13 -9.45 -7.11
CA GLU A 130 -3.54 -9.54 -6.68
C GLU A 130 -4.24 -10.75 -7.31
N ASP A 131 -5.58 -10.76 -7.32
CA ASP A 131 -6.38 -11.85 -7.88
C ASP A 131 -6.05 -12.14 -9.36
N SER A 132 -6.31 -13.37 -9.79
CA SER A 132 -5.90 -13.88 -11.10
C SER A 132 -6.30 -13.06 -12.33
N PRO A 133 -7.44 -12.31 -12.38
CA PRO A 133 -7.75 -11.46 -13.51
C PRO A 133 -6.73 -10.34 -13.74
N PHE A 134 -5.99 -9.94 -12.70
CA PHE A 134 -5.04 -8.83 -12.75
C PHE A 134 -3.59 -9.29 -12.95
N THR A 135 -3.30 -10.59 -12.85
CA THR A 135 -1.93 -11.11 -12.89
C THR A 135 -1.15 -10.68 -14.12
N GLN A 136 -1.73 -10.82 -15.31
CA GLN A 136 -1.02 -10.46 -16.54
C GLN A 136 -0.73 -8.96 -16.60
N ALA A 137 -1.73 -8.13 -16.33
CA ALA A 137 -1.57 -6.68 -16.33
C ALA A 137 -0.54 -6.21 -15.29
N THR A 138 -0.46 -6.86 -14.12
CA THR A 138 0.57 -6.60 -13.12
C THR A 138 1.98 -6.99 -13.59
N LEU A 139 2.12 -8.08 -14.34
CA LEU A 139 3.40 -8.47 -14.94
C LEU A 139 3.84 -7.47 -16.02
N ASP A 140 2.90 -7.02 -16.86
CA ASP A 140 3.17 -6.08 -17.95
C ASP A 140 3.70 -4.73 -17.41
N ILE A 141 3.20 -4.27 -16.26
CA ILE A 141 3.72 -3.08 -15.56
C ILE A 141 5.20 -3.23 -15.21
N ASN A 142 5.60 -4.38 -14.66
CA ASN A 142 6.99 -4.62 -14.23
C ASN A 142 7.94 -4.67 -15.42
N ILE A 143 7.53 -5.28 -16.54
CA ILE A 143 8.34 -5.37 -17.76
C ILE A 143 8.59 -3.97 -18.35
N LEU A 144 7.59 -3.08 -18.30
CA LEU A 144 7.70 -1.69 -18.79
C LEU A 144 8.47 -0.75 -17.84
N ALA A 145 8.61 -1.12 -16.56
CA ALA A 145 9.28 -0.33 -15.53
C ALA A 145 10.76 -0.71 -15.34
N LEU A 146 11.20 -1.87 -15.83
CA LEU A 146 12.63 -2.20 -15.89
C LEU A 146 13.31 -1.25 -16.88
N PRO A 147 14.49 -0.67 -16.56
CA PRO A 147 15.31 -0.07 -17.59
C PRO A 147 15.53 -1.15 -18.66
N THR A 148 15.28 -0.81 -19.93
CA THR A 148 15.80 -1.60 -21.04
C THR A 148 17.27 -1.81 -20.75
N ILE A 149 17.69 -3.07 -20.63
CA ILE A 149 19.10 -3.43 -20.57
C ILE A 149 19.65 -3.00 -21.93
N GLU A 150 20.16 -1.78 -22.03
CA GLU A 150 21.11 -1.42 -23.09
C GLU A 150 22.41 -2.12 -22.70
N GLU A 151 22.77 -3.14 -23.49
CA GLU A 151 24.09 -3.79 -23.48
C GLU A 151 25.22 -2.80 -23.78
#